data_AF-A0A2E8UDV0-F1
#
_entry.id   AF-A0A2E8UDV0-F1
#
_cell.length_a   1.000
_cell.length_b   1.000
_cell.length_c   1.000
_cell.angle_alpha   90.00
_cell.angle_beta   90.00
_cell.angle_gamma   90.00
#
_symmetry.space_group_name_H-M   'P 1'
#
loop_
_entity.id
_entity.type
_entity.pdbx_description
1 polymer ?
#
loop_
_entity_poly.entity_id
_entity_poly.type
_entity_poly.pdbx_seq_one_letter_code
_entity_poly.pdbx_strand_id
1 'polypeptide(L)' 'MMKIMSTKSKFVLPLYLCIASSIIFANEKVEQPNIVLILMDNFGYGEIGIYGGGALRGAPTPNVDSLATDGFQ' A
#
# COMPACT_ATOMS: atom_id res chain seq x y z
N MET A 1 -23.66 -42.65 29.09
CA MET A 1 -23.34 -41.23 29.35
C MET A 1 -22.10 -40.85 28.52
N MET A 2 -22.25 -40.56 27.22
CA MET A 2 -21.17 -40.03 26.36
C MET A 2 -21.72 -39.67 24.98
N LYS A 3 -22.10 -38.39 24.70
CA LYS A 3 -22.31 -37.90 23.32
C LYS A 3 -22.52 -36.38 23.16
N ILE A 4 -21.77 -35.52 23.87
CA ILE A 4 -21.94 -34.06 23.75
C ILE A 4 -20.72 -33.35 23.10
N MET A 5 -19.71 -34.10 22.66
CA MET A 5 -18.43 -33.51 22.24
C MET A 5 -18.03 -33.90 20.81
N SER A 6 -18.86 -33.60 19.79
CA SER A 6 -18.48 -33.83 18.38
C SER A 6 -19.26 -32.98 17.34
N THR A 7 -19.79 -31.81 17.71
CA THR A 7 -20.59 -30.98 16.77
C THR A 7 -20.03 -29.57 16.57
N LYS A 8 -19.36 -28.98 17.58
CA LYS A 8 -18.73 -27.65 17.44
C LYS A 8 -17.56 -27.66 16.44
N SER A 9 -16.80 -28.76 16.36
CA SER A 9 -15.64 -28.88 15.46
C SER A 9 -16.01 -28.98 13.97
N LYS A 10 -17.21 -29.43 13.62
CA LYS A 10 -17.61 -29.67 12.22
C LYS A 10 -17.96 -28.39 11.45
N PHE A 11 -18.26 -27.31 12.17
CA PHE A 11 -18.53 -25.98 11.58
C PHE A 11 -17.33 -25.04 11.64
N VAL A 12 -16.42 -25.23 12.60
CA VAL A 12 -15.21 -24.40 12.74
C VAL A 12 -14.20 -24.68 11.62
N LEU A 13 -14.02 -25.94 11.24
CA LEU A 13 -13.09 -26.33 10.18
C LEU A 13 -13.45 -25.76 8.78
N PRO A 14 -14.70 -25.86 8.28
CA PRO A 14 -15.05 -25.26 6.99
C PRO A 14 -15.03 -23.73 7.04
N LEU A 15 -15.37 -23.10 8.18
CA LEU A 15 -15.27 -21.66 8.34
C LEU A 15 -13.80 -21.18 8.26
N TYR A 16 -12.90 -21.91 8.92
CA TYR A 16 -11.46 -21.64 8.85
C TYR A 16 -10.92 -21.83 7.41
N LEU A 17 -11.42 -22.85 6.70
CA LEU A 17 -11.05 -23.12 5.31
C LEU A 17 -11.56 -22.03 4.34
N CYS A 18 -12.77 -21.50 4.56
CA CYS A 18 -13.32 -20.39 3.80
C CYS A 18 -12.57 -19.07 4.01
N ILE A 19 -12.13 -18.80 5.25
CA ILE A 19 -11.31 -17.61 5.54
C ILE A 19 -9.93 -17.75 4.88
N ALA A 20 -9.31 -18.94 4.98
CA ALA A 20 -8.03 -19.21 4.33
C ALA A 20 -8.10 -19.09 2.81
N SER A 21 -9.18 -19.56 2.16
CA SER A 21 -9.35 -19.45 0.71
C SER A 21 -9.52 -18.00 0.25
N SER A 22 -10.18 -17.15 1.04
CA SER A 22 -10.41 -15.74 0.71
C SER A 22 -9.09 -14.96 0.58
N ILE A 23 -8.07 -15.32 1.35
CA ILE A 23 -6.74 -14.67 1.30
C ILE A 23 -6.01 -15.02 0.00
N ILE A 24 -6.25 -16.20 -0.58
CA ILE A 24 -5.56 -16.69 -1.78
C ILE A 24 -6.08 -16.00 -3.05
N PHE A 25 -7.37 -15.66 -3.11
CA PHE A 25 -7.98 -15.00 -4.27
C PHE A 25 -7.81 -13.47 -4.30
N ALA A 26 -7.32 -12.85 -3.22
CA ALA A 26 -7.19 -11.40 -3.13
C ALA A 26 -6.00 -10.82 -3.91
N ASN A 27 -5.12 -11.67 -4.47
CA ASN A 27 -3.95 -11.21 -5.22
C ASN A 27 -4.25 -11.19 -6.73
N GLU A 28 -5.15 -10.30 -7.14
CA GLU A 28 -5.29 -10.02 -8.57
C GLU A 28 -4.03 -9.27 -9.03
N LYS A 29 -3.23 -9.94 -9.86
CA LYS A 29 -2.02 -9.33 -10.42
C LYS A 29 -2.46 -8.26 -11.41
N VAL A 30 -2.23 -6.99 -11.05
CA VAL A 30 -2.45 -5.87 -11.94
C VAL A 30 -1.54 -6.03 -13.17
N GLU A 31 -2.11 -6.46 -14.29
CA GLU A 31 -1.35 -6.72 -15.53
C GLU A 31 -0.82 -5.43 -16.17
N GLN A 32 -1.47 -4.30 -15.88
CA GLN A 32 -1.11 -2.98 -16.40
C GLN A 32 -0.92 -2.00 -15.24
N PRO A 33 0.27 -1.41 -15.06
CA PRO A 33 0.51 -0.49 -13.95
C PRO A 33 -0.39 0.74 -14.06
N ASN A 34 -0.85 1.24 -12.91
CA ASN A 34 -1.53 2.52 -12.83
C ASN A 34 -0.52 3.67 -12.95
N ILE A 35 -0.85 4.70 -13.71
CA ILE A 35 -0.03 5.90 -13.84
C ILE A 35 -0.69 7.03 -13.05
N VAL A 36 0.05 7.59 -12.09
CA VAL A 36 -0.34 8.81 -11.38
C VAL A 36 0.56 9.93 -11.86
N LEU A 37 0.01 10.85 -12.65
CA LEU A 37 0.71 12.05 -13.10
C LEU A 37 0.40 13.21 -12.15
N ILE A 38 1.44 13.73 -11.51
CA ILE A 38 1.36 14.92 -10.67
C ILE A 38 2.08 16.05 -11.41
N LEU A 39 1.34 17.11 -11.73
CA LEU A 39 1.86 18.29 -12.43
C LEU A 39 1.71 19.51 -11.53
N MET A 40 2.76 20.32 -11.47
CA MET A 40 2.76 21.59 -10.73
C MET A 40 3.04 22.73 -11.71
N ASP A 41 2.20 23.76 -11.67
CA ASP A 41 2.34 24.94 -12.51
C ASP A 41 3.39 25.90 -11.94
N ASN A 42 4.19 26.50 -12.82
CA ASN A 42 5.24 27.46 -12.49
C ASN A 42 6.22 26.99 -11.39
N PHE A 43 6.42 25.67 -11.28
CA PHE A 43 7.24 25.07 -10.23
C PHE A 43 8.67 24.84 -10.73
N GLY A 44 9.62 25.61 -10.18
CA GLY A 44 11.02 25.54 -10.57
C GLY A 44 11.73 24.29 -10.06
N TYR A 45 12.83 23.91 -10.72
CA TYR A 45 13.62 22.72 -10.36
C TYR A 45 14.18 22.81 -8.92
N GLY A 46 14.65 23.99 -8.53
CA GLY A 46 15.22 24.24 -7.21
C GLY A 46 14.21 24.53 -6.10
N GLU A 47 12.92 24.22 -6.28
CA GLU A 47 11.88 24.44 -5.26
C GLU A 47 11.62 23.22 -4.37
N ILE A 48 12.15 22.04 -4.69
CA ILE A 48 12.03 20.83 -3.85
C ILE A 48 13.31 20.53 -3.09
N GLY A 49 13.17 19.87 -1.94
CA GLY A 49 14.25 19.54 -1.01
C GLY A 49 15.40 18.80 -1.68
N ILE A 50 15.09 17.78 -2.47
CA ILE A 50 16.10 16.96 -3.17
C ILE A 50 16.96 17.71 -4.20
N TYR A 51 16.50 18.89 -4.66
CA TYR A 51 17.25 19.78 -5.54
C TYR A 51 17.70 21.08 -4.86
N GLY A 52 17.61 21.13 -3.53
CA GLY A 52 18.20 22.19 -2.73
C GLY A 52 17.26 23.33 -2.38
N GLY A 53 15.94 23.21 -2.52
CA GLY A 53 15.05 24.30 -2.09
C GLY A 53 13.66 23.95 -1.57
N GLY A 54 13.54 22.90 -0.75
CA GLY A 54 12.38 22.69 0.13
C GLY A 54 12.48 23.52 1.42
N ALA A 55 13.00 22.91 2.50
CA ALA A 55 13.14 23.59 3.79
C ALA A 55 13.97 24.89 3.72
N LEU A 56 14.97 24.96 2.84
CA LEU A 56 15.80 26.15 2.61
C LEU A 56 15.02 27.32 1.97
N ARG A 57 13.91 27.05 1.28
CA ARG A 57 12.97 28.05 0.78
C ARG A 57 11.82 28.34 1.75
N GLY A 58 11.86 27.76 2.96
CA GLY A 58 10.79 27.88 3.94
C GLY A 58 9.59 26.95 3.68
N ALA A 59 9.70 26.03 2.72
CA ALA A 59 8.63 25.10 2.36
C ALA A 59 9.17 23.65 2.29
N PRO A 60 9.29 22.94 3.42
CA PRO A 60 9.71 21.54 3.42
C PRO A 60 8.84 20.66 2.53
N THR A 61 9.46 19.75 1.76
CA THR A 61 8.78 18.87 0.80
C THR A 61 8.93 17.38 1.15
N PRO A 62 8.70 16.94 2.41
CA PRO A 62 9.09 15.61 2.87
C PRO A 62 8.45 14.45 2.09
N ASN A 63 7.21 14.63 1.61
CA ASN A 63 6.53 13.61 0.81
C ASN A 63 7.15 13.46 -0.59
N VAL A 64 7.50 14.58 -1.25
CA VAL A 64 8.14 14.56 -2.57
C VAL A 64 9.57 14.04 -2.45
N ASP A 65 10.27 14.43 -1.39
CA ASP A 65 11.64 13.98 -1.14
C ASP A 65 11.69 12.46 -0.87
N SER A 66 10.69 11.91 -0.17
CA SER A 66 10.56 10.46 0.02
C SER A 66 10.32 9.73 -1.29
N LEU A 67 9.45 10.26 -2.17
CA LEU A 67 9.18 9.65 -3.48
C LEU A 67 10.43 9.55 -4.36
N ALA A 68 11.32 10.54 -4.28
CA ALA A 68 12.61 10.49 -4.99
C ALA A 68 13.57 9.45 -4.41
N THR A 69 13.53 9.23 -3.09
CA THR A 69 14.35 8.20 -2.42
C THR A 69 13.90 6.79 -2.80
N ASP A 70 12.60 6.56 -2.89
CA ASP A 70 12.02 5.27 -3.29
C ASP A 70 11.96 5.07 -4.81
N GLY A 71 12.38 6.09 -5.57
CA GLY A 71 12.23 6.17 -7.02
C GLY A 71 13.53 6.46 -7.75
N PHE A 72 13.43 7.26 -8.82
CA PHE A 72 14.56 7.71 -9.61
C PHE A 72 14.61 9.25 -9.58
N GLN A 73 15.83 9.80 -9.53
CA GLN A 73 16.12 11.25 -9.50
C GLN A 73 16.84 11.69 -10.76
#